data_AF-A0A349FUS8-F1
#
_entry.id   AF-A0A349FUS8-F1
#
_cell.length_a   1.000
_cell.length_b   1.000
_cell.length_c   1.000
_cell.angle_alpha   90.00
_cell.angle_beta   90.00
_cell.angle_gamma   90.00
#
_symmetry.space_group_name_H-M   'P 1'
#
loop_
_entity.id
_entity.type
_entity.pdbx_description
1 polymer ?
#
loop_
_entity_poly.entity_id
_entity_poly.type
_entity_poly.pdbx_seq_one_letter_code
_entity_poly.pdbx_strand_id
1 'polypeptide(L)' 'DTAIAYEIIEKAGAFLKYNGETIAQGREAAKAILAEKPEMIEKIKKEVVAKVNAGATITK' A
#
# COMPACT_ATOMS: atom_id res chain seq x y z
N ASP A 1 -6.47 5.68 5.62
CA ASP A 1 -5.61 6.81 5.23
C ASP A 1 -4.12 6.52 5.19
N THR A 2 -3.53 5.88 6.20
CA THR A 2 -2.07 5.79 6.35
C THR A 2 -1.33 5.18 5.15
N ALA A 3 -1.79 4.07 4.55
CA ALA A 3 -1.08 3.42 3.43
C ALA A 3 -1.12 4.20 2.09
N ILE A 4 -2.15 5.02 1.87
CA ILE A 4 -2.28 5.87 0.68
C ILE A 4 -1.39 7.11 0.86
N ALA A 5 -1.30 7.62 2.09
CA ALA A 5 -0.49 8.79 2.44
C ALA A 5 1.03 8.55 2.31
N TYR A 6 1.51 7.31 2.42
CA TYR A 6 2.93 6.96 2.28
C TYR A 6 3.37 6.64 0.85
N GLU A 7 2.51 6.87 -0.16
CA GLU A 7 2.78 6.53 -1.58
C GLU A 7 3.23 5.07 -1.75
N ILE A 8 2.71 4.18 -0.90
CA ILE A 8 2.97 2.74 -0.98
C ILE A 8 1.98 2.12 -1.96
N ILE A 9 0.74 2.62 -1.93
CA ILE A 9 -0.31 2.26 -2.87
C ILE A 9 -0.68 3.48 -3.69
N GLU A 10 -0.43 3.39 -4.99
CA GLU A 10 -0.80 4.39 -5.98
C GLU A 10 -2.22 4.13 -6.47
N LYS A 11 -3.06 5.16 -6.51
CA LYS A 11 -4.44 5.03 -6.98
C LYS A 11 -4.60 5.70 -8.34
N ALA A 12 -4.60 4.91 -9.40
CA ALA A 12 -4.86 5.36 -10.77
C ALA A 12 -6.35 5.16 -11.12
N GLY A 13 -7.19 6.13 -10.72
CA GLY A 13 -8.64 6.09 -10.97
C GLY A 13 -9.32 4.95 -10.21
N ALA A 14 -9.75 3.90 -10.92
CA ALA A 14 -10.26 2.68 -10.31
C ALA A 14 -9.13 1.75 -9.85
N PHE A 15 -7.94 1.79 -10.46
CA PHE A 15 -6.88 0.83 -10.17
C PHE A 15 -6.09 1.21 -8.90
N LEU A 16 -5.78 0.22 -8.06
CA LEU A 16 -4.76 0.33 -7.03
C LEU A 16 -3.51 -0.41 -7.49
N LYS A 17 -2.40 0.32 -7.45
CA LYS A 17 -1.07 -0.18 -7.74
C LYS A 17 -0.25 -0.22 -6.47
N TYR A 18 0.49 -1.29 -6.28
CA TYR A 18 1.46 -1.44 -5.21
C TYR A 18 2.81 -1.71 -5.84
N ASN A 19 3.82 -0.90 -5.51
CA ASN A 19 5.17 -1.06 -6.07
C ASN A 19 5.20 -1.08 -7.62
N GLY A 20 4.32 -0.29 -8.26
CA GLY A 20 4.18 -0.25 -9.73
C GLY A 20 3.32 -1.36 -10.35
N GLU A 21 2.99 -2.41 -9.59
CA GLU A 21 2.14 -3.52 -10.05
C GLU A 21 0.68 -3.29 -9.68
N THR A 22 -0.25 -3.58 -10.59
CA THR A 22 -1.69 -3.39 -10.32
C THR A 22 -2.20 -4.53 -9.45
N ILE A 23 -2.50 -4.22 -8.19
CA ILE A 23 -3.01 -5.22 -7.26
C ILE A 23 -4.52 -5.33 -7.30
N ALA A 24 -5.26 -4.25 -7.57
CA ALA A 24 -6.72 -4.29 -7.55
C ALA A 24 -7.33 -3.29 -8.53
N GLN A 25 -8.56 -3.56 -8.98
CA GLN A 25 -9.36 -2.64 -9.80
C GLN A 25 -10.70 -2.34 -9.12
N GLY A 26 -10.85 -1.11 -8.66
CA GLY A 26 -12.03 -0.57 -8.00
C GLY A 26 -11.93 -0.62 -6.48
N ARG A 27 -12.80 0.14 -5.79
CA ARG A 27 -12.91 0.09 -4.32
C ARG A 27 -13.32 -1.28 -3.81
N GLU A 28 -14.12 -2.03 -4.58
CA GLU A 28 -14.58 -3.37 -4.19
C GLU A 28 -13.47 -4.41 -4.28
N ALA A 29 -12.72 -4.47 -5.39
CA ALA A 29 -11.59 -5.39 -5.50
C ALA A 29 -10.49 -5.09 -4.47
N ALA A 30 -10.28 -3.81 -4.14
CA ALA A 30 -9.40 -3.41 -3.05
C ALA A 30 -9.81 -4.06 -1.73
N LYS A 31 -11.09 -3.96 -1.37
CA LYS A 31 -11.63 -4.56 -0.14
C LYS A 31 -11.55 -6.08 -0.17
N ALA A 32 -11.85 -6.69 -1.32
CA ALA A 32 -11.75 -8.14 -1.49
C ALA A 32 -10.31 -8.62 -1.28
N ILE A 33 -9.31 -7.99 -1.89
CA ILE A 33 -7.90 -8.36 -1.70
C ILE A 33 -7.42 -8.12 -0.27
N LEU A 34 -7.82 -7.01 0.34
CA LEU A 34 -7.51 -6.74 1.74
C LEU A 34 -8.13 -7.81 2.67
N ALA A 35 -9.31 -8.31 2.35
CA ALA A 35 -9.98 -9.35 3.13
C ALA A 35 -9.43 -10.76 2.84
N GLU A 36 -9.09 -11.05 1.59
CA GLU A 36 -8.67 -12.37 1.11
C GLU A 36 -7.18 -12.63 1.35
N LYS A 37 -6.37 -11.57 1.44
CA LYS A 37 -4.91 -11.67 1.59
C LYS A 37 -4.40 -10.87 2.80
N PRO A 38 -4.66 -11.35 4.03
CA PRO A 38 -4.10 -10.74 5.24
C PRO A 38 -2.57 -10.72 5.23
N GLU A 39 -1.94 -11.69 4.58
CA GLU A 39 -0.48 -11.74 4.38
C GLU A 39 0.05 -10.58 3.53
N MET A 40 -0.73 -10.16 2.53
CA MET A 40 -0.42 -8.99 1.71
C MET A 40 -0.53 -7.70 2.54
N ILE A 41 -1.54 -7.59 3.40
CA ILE A 41 -1.65 -6.47 4.34
C ILE A 41 -0.43 -6.40 5.26
N GLU A 42 0.03 -7.54 5.80
CA GLU A 42 1.21 -7.56 6.64
C GLU A 42 2.47 -7.11 5.91
N LYS A 43 2.64 -7.54 4.64
CA LYS A 43 3.72 -7.05 3.78
C LYS A 43 3.63 -5.53 3.55
N ILE A 44 2.46 -5.05 3.14
CA ILE A 44 2.21 -3.61 2.92
C ILE A 44 2.51 -2.85 4.22
N LYS A 45 2.06 -3.35 5.37
CA LYS A 45 2.29 -2.72 6.68
C LYS A 45 3.76 -2.68 7.05
N LYS A 46 4.51 -3.78 6.83
CA LYS A 46 5.96 -3.84 7.06
C LYS A 46 6.69 -2.86 6.14
N GLU A 47 6.33 -2.81 4.86
CA GLU A 47 6.91 -1.84 3.93
C GLU A 47 6.55 -0.40 4.30
N VAL A 48 5.30 -0.12 4.70
CA VAL A 48 4.89 1.20 5.19
C VAL A 48 5.76 1.60 6.37
N VAL A 49 5.84 0.77 7.41
CA VAL A 49 6.65 1.04 8.61
C VAL A 49 8.13 1.20 8.28
N ALA A 50 8.66 0.38 7.36
CA ALA A 50 10.03 0.50 6.88
C ALA A 50 10.25 1.82 6.14
N LYS A 51 9.34 2.24 5.24
CA LYS A 51 9.41 3.52 4.53
C LYS A 51 9.24 4.71 5.49
N VAL A 52 8.37 4.62 6.50
CA VAL A 52 8.22 5.65 7.55
C VAL A 52 9.52 5.80 8.34
N ASN A 53 10.09 4.68 8.80
CA ASN A 53 11.34 4.70 9.56
C ASN A 53 12.54 5.11 8.70
N ALA A 54 12.59 4.67 7.45
CA ALA A 54 13.63 5.05 6.49
C ALA A 54 13.51 6.54 6.15
N GLY A 55 12.32 7.02 5.81
CA GLY A 55 12.05 8.44 5.57
C GLY A 55 12.36 9.33 6.79
N ALA A 56 12.20 8.81 8.01
CA ALA A 56 12.60 9.49 9.23
C ALA A 56 14.12 9.49 9.48
N THR A 57 14.91 8.66 8.79
CA THR A 57 16.36 8.53 8.97
C THR A 57 17.21 9.10 7.83
N ILE A 58 16.65 9.49 6.68
CA ILE A 58 17.42 10.15 5.60
C ILE A 58 17.57 11.67 5.75
N THR A 59 17.19 12.27 6.88
CA THR A 59 17.40 13.72 7.08
C THR A 59 17.87 14.01 8.51
N LYS A 60 19.14 13.76 8.78
CA LYS A 60 19.89 14.50 9.79
C LYS A 60 21.35 14.62 9.41
#